data_AF-A0A316VXZ9-F1
#
_entry.id   AF-A0A316VXZ9-F1
#
_cell.length_a   1.000
_cell.length_b   1.000
_cell.length_c   1.000
_cell.angle_alpha   90.00
_cell.angle_beta   90.00
_cell.angle_gamma   90.00
#
_symmetry.space_group_name_H-M   'P 1'
#
loop_
_entity.id
_entity.type
_entity.pdbx_description
1 polymer ?
#
loop_
_entity_poly.entity_id
_entity_poly.type
_entity_poly.pdbx_seq_one_letter_code
_entity_poly.pdbx_strand_id
1 'polypeptide(L)'
;MSSNLVVVGSPEQFTSLMQEDLNRVSLLNFWAPWAEPCEQMNKVVEELAVKWPAVLVLQIEAEALPDISESFDIESVPSFVLLKGHTLLSRIIGANASALSAAVASHAAPSNGNGAASGPLSHTSAPIQSAQGYEEHHVPKQESDEELASRCKGLMEREKVMLFMKGNPDQPRCGFSQKTVALLRQEGVRFGSFDILQDEAVRQGLKKLNDWPTFPQIVVNGELIGGLDILKEQIETGEFRELLEGA
;
A
#
# COMPACT_ATOMS: atom_id res chain seq x y z
N MET A 1 -23.02 -26.25 0.99
CA MET A 1 -21.82 -25.67 1.62
C MET A 1 -21.44 -24.47 0.79
N SER A 2 -21.53 -23.26 1.32
CA SER A 2 -21.03 -22.08 0.63
C SER A 2 -19.52 -22.24 0.44
N SER A 3 -19.03 -22.02 -0.78
CA SER A 3 -17.59 -22.00 -1.05
C SER A 3 -16.94 -20.93 -0.19
N ASN A 4 -15.83 -21.25 0.49
CA ASN A 4 -15.04 -20.27 1.22
C ASN A 4 -14.14 -19.44 0.30
N LEU A 5 -14.08 -19.76 -0.99
CA LEU A 5 -13.47 -18.96 -2.05
C LEU A 5 -14.54 -18.15 -2.78
N VAL A 6 -14.33 -16.84 -2.87
CA VAL A 6 -15.23 -15.88 -3.53
C VAL A 6 -14.44 -14.99 -4.48
N VAL A 7 -14.93 -14.84 -5.71
CA VAL A 7 -14.45 -13.80 -6.63
C VAL A 7 -15.16 -12.50 -6.28
N VAL A 8 -14.38 -11.47 -5.98
CA VAL A 8 -14.89 -10.14 -5.64
C VAL A 8 -15.21 -9.40 -6.95
N GLY A 9 -16.44 -8.91 -7.06
CA GLY A 9 -16.93 -8.14 -8.20
C GLY A 9 -17.14 -6.65 -7.92
N SER A 10 -17.16 -6.22 -6.65
CA SER A 10 -17.28 -4.80 -6.29
C SER A 10 -16.70 -4.48 -4.90
N PRO A 11 -16.38 -3.20 -4.60
CA PRO A 11 -15.95 -2.73 -3.27
C PRO A 11 -16.99 -2.96 -2.16
N GLU A 12 -18.28 -2.86 -2.47
CA GLU A 12 -19.36 -3.08 -1.51
C GLU A 12 -19.44 -4.55 -1.12
N GLN A 13 -19.31 -5.44 -2.12
CA GLN A 13 -19.26 -6.88 -1.88
C GLN A 13 -18.06 -7.23 -1.00
N PHE A 14 -16.87 -6.68 -1.30
CA PHE A 14 -15.67 -6.87 -0.50
C PHE A 14 -15.90 -6.46 0.97
N THR A 15 -16.44 -5.25 1.17
CA THR A 15 -16.71 -4.71 2.50
C THR A 15 -17.68 -5.60 3.27
N SER A 16 -18.76 -6.05 2.63
CA SER A 16 -19.75 -6.95 3.24
C SER A 16 -19.13 -8.30 3.63
N LEU A 17 -18.27 -8.88 2.80
CA LEU A 17 -17.61 -10.16 3.07
C LEU A 17 -16.62 -10.06 4.25
N MET A 18 -15.89 -8.95 4.33
CA MET A 18 -14.93 -8.70 5.40
C MET A 18 -15.61 -8.42 6.75
N GLN A 19 -16.82 -7.85 6.75
CA GLN A 19 -17.57 -7.53 7.97
C GLN A 19 -18.42 -8.69 8.51
N GLU A 20 -18.69 -9.72 7.70
CA GLU A 20 -19.52 -10.86 8.08
C GLU A 20 -18.98 -11.60 9.32
N ASP A 21 -17.66 -11.80 9.40
CA ASP A 21 -16.99 -12.41 10.55
C ASP A 21 -15.58 -11.83 10.73
N LEU A 22 -15.44 -10.93 11.70
CA LEU A 22 -14.17 -10.28 12.05
C LEU A 22 -13.18 -11.20 12.76
N ASN A 23 -13.62 -12.38 13.24
CA ASN A 23 -12.74 -13.36 13.88
C ASN A 23 -12.17 -14.38 12.88
N ARG A 24 -12.74 -14.44 11.68
CA ARG A 24 -12.30 -15.30 10.59
C ARG A 24 -11.01 -14.76 9.97
N VAL A 25 -10.10 -15.67 9.65
CA VAL A 25 -8.93 -15.34 8.85
C VAL A 25 -9.36 -15.20 7.39
N SER A 26 -8.95 -14.12 6.75
CA SER A 26 -9.21 -13.84 5.35
C SER A 26 -7.90 -13.80 4.56
N LEU A 27 -7.82 -14.54 3.46
CA LEU A 27 -6.75 -14.51 2.46
C LEU A 27 -7.25 -13.71 1.25
N LEU A 28 -6.64 -12.56 1.01
CA LEU A 28 -6.91 -11.71 -0.14
C LEU A 28 -5.84 -12.02 -1.20
N ASN A 29 -6.26 -12.54 -2.35
CA ASN A 29 -5.41 -12.84 -3.50
C ASN A 29 -5.62 -11.78 -4.58
N PHE A 30 -4.66 -10.87 -4.73
CA PHE A 30 -4.63 -9.85 -5.76
C PHE A 30 -3.92 -10.38 -7.01
N TRP A 31 -4.63 -10.45 -8.13
CA TRP A 31 -4.16 -11.05 -9.37
C TRP A 31 -4.51 -10.19 -10.58
N ALA A 32 -3.91 -10.50 -11.74
CA ALA A 32 -4.34 -9.96 -13.03
C ALA A 32 -4.31 -11.06 -14.11
N PRO A 33 -5.24 -11.04 -15.08
CA PRO A 33 -5.35 -12.10 -16.10
C PRO A 33 -4.17 -12.14 -17.06
N TRP A 34 -3.47 -11.03 -17.25
CA TRP A 34 -2.31 -10.94 -18.15
C TRP A 34 -1.00 -11.42 -17.50
N ALA A 35 -0.99 -11.71 -16.19
CA ALA A 35 0.21 -12.09 -15.46
C ALA A 35 0.30 -13.61 -15.31
N GLU A 36 1.18 -14.26 -16.11
CA GLU A 36 1.41 -15.72 -16.04
C GLU A 36 1.69 -16.25 -14.61
N PRO A 37 2.47 -15.56 -13.75
CA PRO A 37 2.68 -16.03 -12.38
C PRO A 37 1.38 -16.06 -11.54
N CYS A 38 0.37 -15.27 -11.89
CA CYS A 38 -0.93 -15.31 -11.24
C CYS A 38 -1.69 -16.60 -11.55
N GLU A 39 -1.60 -17.15 -12.76
CA GLU A 39 -2.30 -18.40 -13.11
C GLU A 39 -1.84 -19.55 -12.22
N GLN A 40 -0.52 -19.66 -12.01
CA GLN A 40 0.06 -20.67 -11.13
C GLN A 40 -0.37 -20.47 -9.68
N MET A 41 -0.32 -19.24 -9.19
CA MET A 41 -0.67 -18.94 -7.81
C MET A 41 -2.17 -19.05 -7.53
N ASN A 42 -3.03 -18.78 -8.51
CA ASN A 42 -4.47 -18.96 -8.38
C ASN A 42 -4.83 -20.42 -8.09
N LYS A 43 -4.15 -21.38 -8.76
CA LYS A 43 -4.31 -22.81 -8.46
C LYS A 43 -3.90 -23.15 -7.03
N VAL A 44 -2.78 -22.58 -6.55
CA VAL A 44 -2.34 -22.74 -5.15
C VAL A 44 -3.37 -22.18 -4.17
N VAL A 45 -3.94 -21.01 -4.46
CA VAL A 45 -4.98 -20.38 -3.64
C VAL A 45 -6.26 -21.22 -3.60
N GLU A 46 -6.67 -21.81 -4.73
CA GLU A 46 -7.80 -22.74 -4.80
C GLU A 46 -7.57 -24.00 -3.94
N GLU A 47 -6.37 -24.60 -4.02
CA GLU A 47 -6.00 -25.73 -3.16
C GLU A 47 -6.01 -25.36 -1.67
N LEU A 48 -5.50 -24.17 -1.33
CA LEU A 48 -5.52 -23.66 0.04
C LEU A 48 -6.95 -23.41 0.54
N ALA A 49 -7.85 -22.92 -0.30
CA ALA A 49 -9.26 -22.75 0.05
C ALA A 49 -9.90 -24.09 0.41
N VAL A 50 -9.65 -25.14 -0.37
CA VAL A 50 -10.14 -26.51 -0.08
C VAL A 50 -9.54 -27.05 1.21
N LYS A 51 -8.24 -26.85 1.43
CA LYS A 51 -7.53 -27.35 2.62
C LYS A 51 -7.96 -26.65 3.92
N TRP A 52 -8.32 -25.37 3.84
CA TRP A 52 -8.66 -24.54 4.99
C TRP A 52 -10.06 -23.94 4.85
N PRO A 53 -11.13 -24.73 5.00
CA PRO A 53 -12.52 -24.29 4.78
C PRO A 53 -12.98 -23.19 5.76
N ALA A 54 -12.26 -23.00 6.87
CA ALA A 54 -12.52 -21.93 7.84
C ALA A 54 -11.93 -20.56 7.42
N VAL A 55 -11.03 -20.53 6.44
CA VAL A 55 -10.44 -19.29 5.91
C VAL A 55 -11.34 -18.74 4.80
N LEU A 56 -11.69 -17.46 4.88
CA LEU A 56 -12.29 -16.76 3.75
C LEU A 56 -11.21 -16.47 2.72
N VAL A 57 -11.40 -16.88 1.48
CA VAL A 57 -10.47 -16.63 0.37
C VAL A 57 -11.15 -15.71 -0.62
N LEU A 58 -10.54 -14.55 -0.89
CA LEU A 58 -11.05 -13.54 -1.80
C LEU A 58 -10.13 -13.43 -3.02
N GLN A 59 -10.65 -13.71 -4.21
CA GLN A 59 -9.96 -13.41 -5.46
C GLN A 59 -10.32 -12.00 -5.91
N ILE A 60 -9.32 -11.14 -6.02
CA ILE A 60 -9.47 -9.72 -6.34
C ILE A 60 -8.64 -9.44 -7.58
N GLU A 61 -9.31 -9.13 -8.69
CA GLU A 61 -8.61 -8.67 -9.88
C GLU A 61 -8.16 -7.23 -9.66
N ALA A 62 -6.84 -7.03 -9.58
CA ALA A 62 -6.27 -5.79 -9.06
C ALA A 62 -6.60 -4.56 -9.92
N GLU A 63 -6.70 -4.75 -11.23
CA GLU A 63 -6.99 -3.69 -12.20
C GLU A 63 -8.49 -3.39 -12.34
N ALA A 64 -9.34 -4.39 -12.11
CA ALA A 64 -10.80 -4.21 -12.13
C ALA A 64 -11.32 -3.57 -10.85
N LEU A 65 -10.62 -3.75 -9.72
CA LEU A 65 -10.99 -3.23 -8.40
C LEU A 65 -9.86 -2.38 -7.81
N PRO A 66 -9.57 -1.23 -8.43
CA PRO A 66 -8.41 -0.43 -8.04
C PRO A 66 -8.52 0.18 -6.65
N ASP A 67 -9.69 0.62 -6.22
CA ASP A 67 -9.89 1.19 -4.89
C ASP A 67 -9.48 0.21 -3.78
N ILE A 68 -9.82 -1.07 -3.96
CA ILE A 68 -9.42 -2.14 -3.05
C ILE A 68 -7.90 -2.32 -3.11
N SER A 69 -7.34 -2.46 -4.32
CA SER A 69 -5.90 -2.63 -4.51
C SER A 69 -5.08 -1.49 -3.89
N GLU A 70 -5.56 -0.25 -4.02
CA GLU A 70 -4.93 0.93 -3.41
C GLU A 70 -5.04 0.92 -1.89
N SER A 71 -6.21 0.58 -1.33
CA SER A 71 -6.41 0.49 0.13
C SER A 71 -5.47 -0.52 0.79
N PHE A 72 -5.05 -1.55 0.04
CA PHE A 72 -4.09 -2.55 0.49
C PHE A 72 -2.66 -2.27 0.00
N ASP A 73 -2.35 -1.11 -0.56
CA ASP A 73 -1.01 -0.77 -1.07
C ASP A 73 -0.46 -1.88 -2.01
N ILE A 74 -1.29 -2.41 -2.91
CA ILE A 74 -0.88 -3.43 -3.87
C ILE A 74 -0.10 -2.76 -5.01
N GLU A 75 1.11 -3.26 -5.26
CA GLU A 75 2.06 -2.66 -6.20
C GLU A 75 2.38 -3.58 -7.38
N SER A 76 2.26 -4.89 -7.17
CA SER A 76 2.48 -5.89 -8.21
C SER A 76 1.59 -7.09 -7.94
N VAL A 77 1.26 -7.81 -9.00
CA VAL A 77 0.54 -9.07 -8.92
C VAL A 77 1.45 -10.22 -9.33
N PRO A 78 1.31 -11.41 -8.72
CA PRO A 78 0.38 -11.71 -7.64
C PRO A 78 0.83 -11.12 -6.29
N SER A 79 -0.12 -10.70 -5.46
CA SER A 79 0.11 -10.30 -4.07
C SER A 79 -0.93 -10.90 -3.15
N PHE A 80 -0.53 -11.25 -1.94
CA PHE A 80 -1.38 -11.92 -0.97
C PHE A 80 -1.36 -11.18 0.36
N VAL A 81 -2.53 -10.98 0.94
CA VAL A 81 -2.69 -10.34 2.25
C VAL A 81 -3.53 -11.23 3.13
N LEU A 82 -3.02 -11.56 4.32
CA LEU A 82 -3.76 -12.30 5.35
C LEU A 82 -4.19 -11.34 6.45
N LEU A 83 -5.49 -11.37 6.78
CA LEU A 83 -6.11 -10.51 7.78
C LEU A 83 -6.93 -11.33 8.75
N LYS A 84 -7.08 -10.81 9.97
CA LYS A 84 -8.15 -11.19 10.89
C LYS A 84 -8.79 -9.92 11.43
N GLY A 85 -10.03 -9.66 11.02
CA GLY A 85 -10.66 -8.35 11.18
C GLY A 85 -9.82 -7.27 10.49
N HIS A 86 -9.40 -6.25 11.25
CA HIS A 86 -8.52 -5.17 10.75
C HIS A 86 -7.02 -5.43 10.98
N THR A 87 -6.65 -6.57 11.59
CA THR A 87 -5.25 -6.88 11.88
C THR A 87 -4.57 -7.56 10.69
N LEU A 88 -3.53 -6.92 10.17
CA LEU A 88 -2.60 -7.52 9.20
C LEU A 88 -1.78 -8.63 9.86
N LEU A 89 -1.96 -9.85 9.36
CA LEU A 89 -1.23 -11.04 9.83
C LEU A 89 0.01 -11.29 8.99
N SER A 90 -0.13 -11.23 7.66
CA SER A 90 0.98 -11.48 6.74
C SER A 90 0.74 -10.81 5.38
N ARG A 91 1.82 -10.49 4.69
CA ARG A 91 1.84 -10.01 3.30
C ARG A 91 2.91 -10.76 2.53
N ILE A 92 2.54 -11.27 1.36
CA ILE A 92 3.46 -11.91 0.42
C ILE A 92 3.33 -11.21 -0.93
N ILE A 93 4.46 -10.82 -1.52
CA ILE A 93 4.51 -10.18 -2.83
C ILE A 93 5.21 -11.14 -3.80
N GLY A 94 4.62 -11.32 -4.97
CA GLY A 94 5.12 -12.20 -6.03
C GLY A 94 4.73 -13.67 -5.83
N ALA A 95 5.10 -14.48 -6.82
CA ALA A 95 4.73 -15.90 -6.87
C ALA A 95 5.60 -16.74 -5.93
N ASN A 96 5.22 -16.81 -4.66
CA ASN A 96 5.86 -17.65 -3.64
C ASN A 96 4.85 -18.57 -2.94
N ALA A 97 4.57 -19.72 -3.56
CA ALA A 97 3.62 -20.72 -3.06
C ALA A 97 3.98 -21.26 -1.67
N SER A 98 5.27 -21.45 -1.38
CA SER A 98 5.73 -21.98 -0.09
C SER A 98 5.48 -20.98 1.04
N ALA A 99 5.83 -19.70 0.84
CA ALA A 99 5.59 -18.66 1.84
C ALA A 99 4.10 -18.46 2.08
N LEU A 100 3.29 -18.46 1.01
CA LEU A 100 1.84 -18.37 1.12
C LEU A 100 1.24 -19.52 1.92
N SER A 101 1.62 -20.76 1.58
CA SER A 101 1.12 -21.96 2.27
C SER A 101 1.49 -21.97 3.75
N ALA A 102 2.72 -21.57 4.09
CA ALA A 102 3.20 -21.47 5.46
C ALA A 102 2.47 -20.39 6.27
N ALA A 103 2.24 -19.21 5.67
CA ALA A 103 1.49 -18.12 6.29
C ALA A 103 0.04 -18.55 6.59
N VAL A 104 -0.66 -19.15 5.61
CA VAL A 104 -2.03 -19.65 5.82
C VAL A 104 -2.05 -20.70 6.92
N ALA A 105 -1.15 -21.69 6.89
CA ALA A 105 -1.10 -22.72 7.93
C ALA A 105 -0.86 -22.16 9.34
N SER A 106 -0.04 -21.12 9.46
CA SER A 106 0.31 -20.51 10.76
C SER A 106 -0.86 -19.73 11.37
N HIS A 107 -1.77 -19.21 10.55
CA HIS A 107 -2.87 -18.36 11.02
C HIS A 107 -4.24 -19.03 10.96
N ALA A 108 -4.44 -20.01 10.07
CA ALA A 108 -5.70 -20.71 9.86
C ALA A 108 -5.93 -21.89 10.83
N ALA A 109 -4.88 -22.37 11.50
CA ALA A 109 -5.01 -23.44 12.47
C ALA A 109 -5.90 -23.00 13.65
N PRO A 110 -6.87 -23.81 14.09
CA PRO A 110 -7.65 -23.49 15.27
C PRO A 110 -6.72 -23.30 16.45
N SER A 111 -6.90 -22.19 17.15
CA SER A 111 -6.16 -21.87 18.35
C SER A 111 -6.48 -22.92 19.40
N ASN A 112 -5.62 -23.92 19.58
CA ASN A 112 -5.60 -24.66 20.83
C ASN A 112 -5.25 -23.63 21.91
N GLY A 113 -6.25 -23.30 22.72
CA GLY A 113 -6.14 -22.26 23.74
C GLY A 113 -4.90 -22.45 24.59
N ASN A 114 -3.92 -21.59 24.38
CA ASN A 114 -2.99 -21.11 25.37
C ASN A 114 -2.66 -19.68 24.95
N GLY A 115 -3.37 -18.73 25.56
CA GLY A 115 -3.07 -17.32 25.43
C GLY A 115 -1.63 -17.08 25.86
N ALA A 116 -0.77 -16.81 24.90
CA ALA A 116 0.48 -16.10 25.12
C ALA A 116 0.34 -14.78 24.38
N ALA A 117 0.08 -13.72 25.15
CA ALA A 117 0.24 -12.36 24.67
C ALA A 117 1.67 -12.22 24.15
N SER A 118 1.83 -12.03 22.85
CA SER A 118 3.07 -11.49 22.30
C SER A 118 3.12 -10.03 22.74
N GLY A 119 3.68 -9.81 23.94
CA GLY A 119 4.12 -8.50 24.38
C GLY A 119 5.23 -7.98 23.45
N PRO A 120 5.45 -6.66 23.42
CA PRO A 120 6.47 -6.05 22.58
C PRO A 120 7.85 -6.57 22.95
N LEU A 121 8.61 -7.04 21.96
CA LEU A 121 10.01 -7.41 22.10
C LEU A 121 10.84 -6.13 22.19
N SER A 122 10.90 -5.53 23.38
CA SER A 122 11.99 -4.64 23.74
C SER A 122 12.30 -4.76 25.23
N HIS A 123 13.30 -5.57 25.54
CA HIS A 123 14.03 -5.48 26.79
C HIS A 123 15.51 -5.54 26.47
N THR A 124 16.22 -4.45 26.77
CA THR A 124 17.60 -4.57 27.21
C THR A 124 17.73 -3.74 28.47
N SER A 125 17.76 -4.45 29.60
CA SER A 125 18.08 -3.94 30.92
C SER A 125 19.40 -4.57 31.34
N ALA A 126 20.52 -3.95 30.99
CA ALA A 126 21.79 -4.12 31.71
C ALA A 126 22.69 -2.90 31.46
N PRO A 127 23.36 -2.37 32.51
CA PRO A 127 24.04 -1.08 32.48
C PRO A 127 25.49 -1.23 32.00
N ILE A 128 26.02 -0.22 31.30
CA ILE A 128 27.47 -0.06 31.15
C ILE A 128 27.87 1.38 31.51
N GLN A 129 28.77 1.44 32.49
CA GLN A 129 29.39 2.62 33.07
C GLN A 129 30.22 3.43 32.07
N SER A 130 30.34 4.71 32.40
CA SER A 130 31.35 5.69 32.01
C SER A 130 32.65 5.16 31.38
N ALA A 131 33.04 5.71 30.23
CA ALA A 131 34.30 6.45 30.04
C ALA A 131 34.53 6.82 28.55
N GLN A 132 34.63 8.13 28.31
CA GLN A 132 35.49 8.84 27.34
C GLN A 132 36.00 8.11 26.07
N GLY A 133 35.58 8.65 24.92
CA GLY A 133 36.48 8.95 23.79
C GLY A 133 36.67 7.88 22.73
N TYR A 134 35.84 7.89 21.68
CA TYR A 134 36.23 7.52 20.31
C TYR A 134 35.21 8.07 19.30
N GLU A 135 35.71 8.89 18.37
CA GLU A 135 34.98 9.38 17.20
C GLU A 135 34.89 8.31 16.10
N GLU A 136 33.89 8.50 15.23
CA GLU A 136 33.61 7.84 13.95
C GLU A 136 33.12 6.39 13.97
N HIS A 137 31.80 6.21 13.83
CA HIS A 137 31.13 5.50 12.72
C HIS A 137 29.67 5.99 12.65
N HIS A 138 29.26 6.51 11.50
CA HIS A 138 27.97 7.16 11.27
C HIS A 138 26.82 6.13 11.32
N VAL A 139 26.11 6.08 12.46
CA VAL A 139 24.80 5.43 12.60
C VAL A 139 23.75 6.38 11.98
N PRO A 140 22.86 5.94 11.06
CA PRO A 140 21.82 6.81 10.57
C PRO A 140 20.90 7.16 11.74
N LYS A 141 20.87 8.45 12.09
CA LYS A 141 19.92 8.97 13.08
C LYS A 141 18.53 8.61 12.62
N GLN A 142 17.79 7.96 13.51
CA GLN A 142 16.35 7.80 13.38
C GLN A 142 15.76 9.23 13.37
N GLU A 143 15.36 9.70 12.19
CA GLU A 143 14.72 11.00 11.97
C GLU A 143 13.47 11.09 12.86
N SER A 144 13.31 12.21 13.57
CA SER A 144 12.11 12.46 14.36
C SER A 144 10.90 12.79 13.47
N ASP A 145 9.68 12.60 13.99
CA ASP A 145 8.44 12.88 13.25
C ASP A 145 8.38 14.35 12.75
N GLU A 146 8.93 15.29 13.53
CA GLU A 146 9.00 16.72 13.15
C GLU A 146 9.98 16.98 12.00
N GLU A 147 11.15 16.32 12.03
CA GLU A 147 12.14 16.42 10.93
C GLU A 147 11.58 15.81 9.64
N LEU A 148 10.90 14.67 9.74
CA LEU A 148 10.24 14.02 8.61
C LEU A 148 9.13 14.89 8.01
N ALA A 149 8.30 15.50 8.86
CA ALA A 149 7.24 16.42 8.41
C ALA A 149 7.83 17.64 7.68
N SER A 150 8.91 18.22 8.20
CA SER A 150 9.64 19.31 7.56
C SER A 150 10.19 18.90 6.19
N ARG A 151 10.76 17.68 6.09
CA ARG A 151 11.26 17.12 4.84
C ARG A 151 10.15 16.88 3.80
N CYS A 152 8.99 16.38 4.22
CA CYS A 152 7.84 16.17 3.35
C CYS A 152 7.33 17.51 2.78
N LYS A 153 7.21 18.55 3.63
CA LYS A 153 6.85 19.90 3.18
C LYS A 153 7.87 20.48 2.20
N GLY A 154 9.16 20.33 2.49
CA GLY A 154 10.22 20.77 1.58
C GLY A 154 10.17 20.08 0.21
N LEU A 155 9.75 18.81 0.15
CA LEU A 155 9.52 18.11 -1.12
C LEU A 155 8.29 18.63 -1.86
N MET A 156 7.21 18.93 -1.14
CA MET A 156 5.96 19.45 -1.69
C MET A 156 6.11 20.85 -2.29
N GLU A 157 6.97 21.68 -1.71
CA GLU A 157 7.23 23.06 -2.14
C GLU A 157 8.34 23.17 -3.19
N ARG A 158 8.96 22.04 -3.58
CA ARG A 158 10.14 22.03 -4.47
C ARG A 158 9.85 22.56 -5.87
N GLU A 159 8.66 22.29 -6.40
CA GLU A 159 8.20 22.74 -7.70
C GLU A 159 6.75 23.22 -7.59
N LYS A 160 6.32 24.07 -8.54
CA LYS A 160 4.94 24.57 -8.58
C LYS A 160 3.92 23.43 -8.60
N VAL A 161 4.20 22.39 -9.39
CA VAL A 161 3.39 21.16 -9.45
C VAL A 161 4.31 20.01 -9.10
N MET A 162 4.03 19.34 -8.00
CA MET A 162 4.75 18.16 -7.53
C MET A 162 3.86 16.92 -7.61
N LEU A 163 4.36 15.89 -8.31
CA LEU A 163 3.73 14.59 -8.41
C LEU A 163 4.46 13.57 -7.54
N PHE A 164 3.81 13.12 -6.47
CA PHE A 164 4.28 11.99 -5.68
C PHE A 164 3.68 10.72 -6.27
N MET A 165 4.53 9.86 -6.85
CA MET A 165 4.10 8.70 -7.63
C MET A 165 4.93 7.47 -7.33
N LYS A 166 4.37 6.29 -7.67
CA LYS A 166 5.12 5.03 -7.69
C LYS A 166 5.95 4.95 -8.98
N GLY A 167 7.27 5.01 -8.87
CA GLY A 167 8.21 5.11 -9.99
C GLY A 167 8.51 6.56 -10.39
N ASN A 168 8.86 6.77 -11.65
CA ASN A 168 9.16 8.12 -12.18
C ASN A 168 8.41 8.37 -13.51
N PRO A 169 8.36 9.61 -14.03
CA PRO A 169 7.57 9.94 -15.22
C PRO A 169 7.96 9.18 -16.49
N ASP A 170 9.20 8.69 -16.57
CA ASP A 170 9.67 7.90 -17.71
C ASP A 170 9.47 6.39 -17.51
N GLN A 171 9.42 5.96 -16.24
CA GLN A 171 9.24 4.56 -15.82
C GLN A 171 8.24 4.49 -14.65
N PRO A 172 6.94 4.70 -14.91
CA PRO A 172 5.91 4.55 -13.87
C PRO A 172 5.76 3.07 -13.50
N ARG A 173 5.62 2.78 -12.21
CA ARG A 173 5.51 1.41 -11.68
C ARG A 173 4.09 1.04 -11.25
N CYS A 174 3.10 1.87 -11.57
CA CYS A 174 1.70 1.68 -11.24
C CYS A 174 0.82 2.32 -12.32
N GLY A 175 -0.31 1.68 -12.68
CA GLY A 175 -1.21 2.19 -13.71
C GLY A 175 -1.80 3.56 -13.39
N PHE A 176 -2.05 3.87 -12.11
CA PHE A 176 -2.50 5.18 -11.67
C PHE A 176 -1.43 6.25 -11.87
N SER A 177 -0.20 5.97 -11.43
CA SER A 177 0.96 6.82 -11.68
C SER A 177 1.15 7.08 -13.18
N GLN A 178 1.02 6.05 -14.02
CA GLN A 178 1.17 6.18 -15.48
C GLN A 178 0.09 7.08 -16.09
N LYS A 179 -1.17 6.90 -15.69
CA LYS A 179 -2.30 7.73 -16.15
C LYS A 179 -2.13 9.19 -15.74
N THR A 180 -1.73 9.47 -14.50
CA THR A 180 -1.49 10.84 -14.02
C THR A 180 -0.39 11.53 -14.80
N VAL A 181 0.73 10.86 -15.06
CA VAL A 181 1.83 11.40 -15.87
C VAL A 181 1.37 11.71 -17.29
N ALA A 182 0.61 10.81 -17.91
CA ALA A 182 0.08 11.02 -19.26
C ALA A 182 -0.84 12.26 -19.32
N LEU A 183 -1.71 12.41 -18.32
CA LEU A 183 -2.65 13.52 -18.24
C LEU A 183 -1.95 14.87 -18.05
N LEU A 184 -0.98 14.97 -17.13
CA LEU A 184 -0.19 16.20 -16.93
C LEU A 184 0.63 16.57 -18.18
N ARG A 185 1.19 15.58 -18.87
CA ARG A 185 1.91 15.80 -20.15
C ARG A 185 0.97 16.28 -21.25
N GLN A 186 -0.24 15.74 -21.32
CA GLN A 186 -1.27 16.14 -22.30
C GLN A 186 -1.71 17.60 -22.09
N GLU A 187 -1.88 18.02 -20.84
CA GLU A 187 -2.20 19.42 -20.50
C GLU A 187 -1.00 20.37 -20.67
N GLY A 188 0.18 19.87 -21.05
CA GLY A 188 1.38 20.69 -21.24
C GLY A 188 1.95 21.26 -19.94
N VAL A 189 1.60 20.69 -18.79
CA VAL A 189 2.02 21.17 -17.48
C VAL A 189 3.43 20.68 -17.17
N ARG A 190 4.29 21.59 -16.72
CA ARG A 190 5.60 21.22 -16.15
C ARG A 190 5.42 20.85 -14.70
N PHE A 191 5.93 19.68 -14.31
CA PHE A 191 5.83 19.17 -12.96
C PHE A 191 7.14 18.51 -12.51
N GLY A 192 7.45 18.64 -11.22
CA GLY A 192 8.43 17.80 -10.53
C GLY A 192 7.81 16.48 -10.14
N SER A 193 8.64 15.46 -9.90
CA SER A 193 8.17 14.16 -9.43
C SER A 193 9.05 13.61 -8.32
N PHE A 194 8.46 12.82 -7.44
CA PHE A 194 9.16 12.09 -6.40
C PHE A 194 8.68 10.64 -6.36
N ASP A 195 9.62 9.70 -6.43
CA ASP A 195 9.34 8.27 -6.33
C ASP A 195 9.20 7.85 -4.87
N ILE A 196 7.96 7.67 -4.42
CA ILE A 196 7.64 7.27 -3.04
C ILE A 196 8.12 5.85 -2.70
N LEU A 197 8.49 5.04 -3.70
CA LEU A 197 9.03 3.70 -3.47
C LEU A 197 10.49 3.72 -2.99
N GLN A 198 11.19 4.84 -3.16
CA GLN A 198 12.58 4.98 -2.68
C GLN A 198 12.67 5.37 -1.21
N ASP A 199 11.58 5.89 -0.63
CA ASP A 199 11.58 6.41 0.74
C ASP A 199 10.23 6.14 1.43
N GLU A 200 10.20 5.05 2.20
CA GLU A 200 9.02 4.63 2.95
C GLU A 200 8.63 5.63 4.04
N ALA A 201 9.60 6.34 4.64
CA ALA A 201 9.30 7.35 5.65
C ALA A 201 8.54 8.53 5.04
N VAL A 202 8.99 9.03 3.88
CA VAL A 202 8.29 10.08 3.13
C VAL A 202 6.92 9.60 2.66
N ARG A 203 6.81 8.35 2.18
CA ARG A 203 5.51 7.76 1.80
C ARG A 203 4.50 7.82 2.94
N GLN A 204 4.88 7.33 4.11
CA GLN A 204 4.00 7.34 5.29
C GLN A 204 3.76 8.76 5.81
N GLY A 205 4.78 9.62 5.77
CA GLY A 205 4.71 11.02 6.16
C GLY A 205 3.71 11.80 5.32
N LEU A 206 3.77 11.68 3.99
CA LEU A 206 2.84 12.37 3.08
C LEU A 206 1.39 11.91 3.24
N LYS A 207 1.14 10.60 3.45
CA LYS A 207 -0.21 10.10 3.73
C LYS A 207 -0.82 10.78 4.96
N LYS A 208 -0.04 10.92 6.02
CA LYS A 208 -0.47 11.57 7.27
C LYS A 208 -0.58 13.09 7.13
N LEU A 209 0.39 13.72 6.48
CA LEU A 209 0.49 15.18 6.40
C LEU A 209 -0.58 15.77 5.50
N ASN A 210 -0.91 15.08 4.41
CA ASN A 210 -1.91 15.52 3.45
C ASN A 210 -3.31 14.95 3.75
N ASP A 211 -3.47 14.16 4.82
CA ASP A 211 -4.69 13.41 5.15
C ASP A 211 -5.27 12.65 3.93
N TRP A 212 -4.37 12.00 3.18
CA TRP A 212 -4.72 11.36 1.91
C TRP A 212 -4.14 9.93 1.83
N PRO A 213 -5.00 8.90 1.70
CA PRO A 213 -4.57 7.51 1.90
C PRO A 213 -3.78 6.90 0.74
N THR A 214 -3.91 7.45 -0.48
CA THR A 214 -3.45 6.80 -1.72
C THR A 214 -2.42 7.62 -2.50
N PHE A 215 -1.83 7.01 -3.52
CA PHE A 215 -0.94 7.66 -4.49
C PHE A 215 -1.37 7.23 -5.90
N PRO A 216 -1.26 8.10 -6.91
CA PRO A 216 -0.47 9.34 -6.94
C PRO A 216 -1.13 10.51 -6.20
N GLN A 217 -0.30 11.36 -5.57
CA GLN A 217 -0.72 12.63 -4.97
C GLN A 217 -0.17 13.79 -5.80
N ILE A 218 -1.04 14.71 -6.18
CA ILE A 218 -0.68 15.94 -6.88
C ILE A 218 -0.75 17.10 -5.89
N VAL A 219 0.38 17.80 -5.78
CA VAL A 219 0.54 18.96 -4.92
C VAL A 219 0.82 20.17 -5.80
N VAL A 220 0.12 21.28 -5.56
CA VAL A 220 0.30 22.54 -6.27
C VAL A 220 0.62 23.62 -5.25
N ASN A 221 1.74 24.32 -5.43
CA ASN A 221 2.26 25.34 -4.50
C ASN A 221 2.37 24.87 -3.04
N GLY A 222 2.77 23.62 -2.83
CA GLY A 222 2.91 23.04 -1.49
C GLY A 222 1.59 22.56 -0.86
N GLU A 223 0.46 22.67 -1.55
CA GLU A 223 -0.85 22.18 -1.07
C GLU A 223 -1.34 20.97 -1.88
N LEU A 224 -1.86 19.94 -1.22
CA LEU A 224 -2.44 18.79 -1.89
C LEU A 224 -3.75 19.21 -2.59
N ILE A 225 -3.84 18.92 -3.89
CA ILE A 225 -5.10 19.07 -4.64
C ILE A 225 -5.89 17.75 -4.71
N GLY A 226 -5.20 16.61 -4.68
CA GLY A 226 -5.83 15.30 -4.71
C GLY A 226 -5.05 14.23 -5.48
N GLY A 227 -5.76 13.18 -5.89
CA GLY A 227 -5.24 12.08 -6.70
C GLY A 227 -5.63 12.17 -8.18
N LEU A 228 -5.52 11.04 -8.90
CA LEU A 228 -5.82 10.97 -10.34
C LEU A 228 -7.24 11.44 -10.70
N ASP A 229 -8.25 11.04 -9.92
CA ASP A 229 -9.64 11.29 -10.31
C ASP A 229 -10.05 12.75 -10.08
N ILE A 230 -9.59 13.36 -8.99
CA ILE A 230 -9.75 14.80 -8.77
C ILE A 230 -9.02 15.60 -9.86
N LEU A 231 -7.81 15.19 -10.24
CA LEU A 231 -7.08 15.85 -11.32
C LEU A 231 -7.85 15.81 -12.64
N LYS A 232 -8.45 14.67 -13.01
CA LYS A 232 -9.28 14.57 -14.22
C LYS A 232 -10.48 15.52 -14.14
N GLU A 233 -11.20 15.49 -13.02
CA GLU A 233 -12.37 16.35 -12.82
C GLU A 233 -12.00 17.83 -12.94
N GLN A 234 -10.93 18.28 -12.27
CA GLN A 234 -10.48 19.66 -12.33
C GLN A 234 -9.97 20.10 -13.71
N ILE A 235 -9.44 19.18 -14.51
CA ILE A 235 -9.09 19.46 -15.91
C ILE A 235 -10.35 19.60 -16.76
N GLU A 236 -11.35 18.74 -16.56
CA GLU A 236 -12.63 18.80 -17.28
C GLU A 236 -13.43 20.07 -16.96
N THR A 237 -13.41 20.51 -15.69
CA THR A 237 -14.08 21.75 -15.25
C THR A 237 -13.26 23.01 -15.56
N GLY A 238 -11.96 22.86 -15.86
CA GLY A 238 -11.02 23.97 -16.10
C GLY A 238 -10.40 24.56 -14.84
N GLU A 239 -10.85 24.16 -13.64
CA GLU A 239 -10.34 24.60 -12.34
C GLU A 239 -8.84 24.37 -12.18
N PHE A 240 -8.32 23.26 -12.73
CA PHE A 240 -6.90 22.95 -12.64
C PHE A 240 -6.03 24.01 -13.32
N ARG A 241 -6.49 24.55 -14.46
CA ARG A 241 -5.76 25.59 -15.18
C ARG A 241 -5.81 26.93 -14.44
N GLU A 242 -6.96 27.27 -13.86
CA GLU A 242 -7.10 28.45 -13.01
C GLU A 242 -6.18 28.38 -11.79
N LEU A 243 -6.04 27.21 -11.17
CA LEU A 243 -5.13 26.99 -10.05
C LEU A 243 -3.66 27.23 -10.44
N LEU A 244 -3.28 26.91 -11.68
CA LEU A 244 -1.94 27.15 -12.20
C LEU A 244 -1.69 28.61 -12.60
N GLU A 245 -2.72 29.37 -12.92
CA GLU A 245 -2.62 30.78 -13.34
C GLU A 245 -2.83 31.76 -12.18
N GLY A 246 -3.66 31.41 -11.20
CA GLY A 246 -4.09 32.25 -10.07
C GLY A 246 -3.16 32.25 -8.86
N ALA A 247 -2.04 31.53 -8.94
CA ALA A 247 -1.02 31.43 -7.89
C ALA A 247 0.36 31.86 -8.38
#